data_AF-A0A930MCG7-F1
#
_entry.id   AF-A0A930MCG7-F1
#
_cell.length_a   1.000
_cell.length_b   1.000
_cell.length_c   1.000
_cell.angle_alpha   90.00
_cell.angle_beta   90.00
_cell.angle_gamma   90.00
#
_symmetry.space_group_name_H-M   'P 1'
#
loop_
_entity.id
_entity.type
_entity.pdbx_description
1 polymer ?
#
loop_
_entity_poly.entity_id
_entity_poly.type
_entity_poly.pdbx_seq_one_letter_code
_entity_poly.pdbx_strand_id
1 'polypeptide(L)' 'MPRKVRDLLRIIKADGWRLIAQKGSHRQFKHPTKPGRVTI' A
#
# COMPACT_ATOMS: atom_id res chain seq x y z
N MET A 1 -0.31 -12.32 -15.72
CA MET A 1 -0.46 -13.06 -14.44
C MET A 1 -0.82 -12.06 -13.36
N PRO A 2 -1.90 -12.26 -12.57
CA PRO A 2 -2.27 -11.30 -11.54
C PRO A 2 -1.15 -11.27 -10.48
N ARG A 3 -0.56 -10.09 -10.27
CA ARG A 3 0.44 -9.90 -9.20
C ARG A 3 -0.26 -10.19 -7.88
N LYS A 4 0.24 -11.17 -7.12
CA LYS A 4 -0.34 -11.51 -5.82
C LYS A 4 -0.26 -10.28 -4.92
N VAL A 5 -1.23 -10.10 -4.01
CA VAL A 5 -1.28 -8.96 -3.07
C VAL A 5 0.05 -8.75 -2.34
N ARG A 6 0.76 -9.84 -2.02
CA ARG A 6 2.11 -9.81 -1.42
C ARG A 6 3.14 -9.03 -2.24
N ASP A 7 3.08 -9.12 -3.57
CA ASP A 7 4.05 -8.49 -4.46
C ASP A 7 3.75 -7.00 -4.60
N LEU A 8 2.46 -6.64 -4.67
CA LEU A 8 1.99 -5.25 -4.57
C LEU A 8 2.44 -4.59 -3.27
N LEU A 9 2.26 -5.26 -2.13
CA LEU A 9 2.71 -4.76 -0.82
C LEU A 9 4.22 -4.55 -0.76
N ARG A 10 5.02 -5.41 -1.41
CA ARG A 10 6.48 -5.24 -1.48
C ARG A 10 6.85 -3.99 -2.29
N ILE A 11 6.21 -3.80 -3.45
CA ILE A 11 6.46 -2.65 -4.33
C ILE A 11 6.12 -1.35 -3.62
N ILE A 12 4.93 -1.23 -3.03
CA ILE A 12 4.52 0.04 -2.41
C ILE A 12 5.34 0.38 -1.16
N LYS A 13 5.73 -0.62 -0.36
CA LYS A 13 6.62 -0.40 0.79
C LYS A 13 8.01 0.05 0.34
N ALA A 14 8.54 -0.54 -0.73
CA ALA A 14 9.82 -0.13 -1.31
C ALA A 14 9.76 1.29 -1.91
N ASP A 15 8.63 1.67 -2.49
CA ASP A 15 8.36 3.04 -2.97
C ASP A 15 8.14 4.05 -1.82
N GLY A 16 8.16 3.61 -0.55
CA GLY A 16 8.07 4.49 0.61
C GLY A 16 6.67 4.72 1.17
N TRP A 17 5.66 3.99 0.68
CA TRP A 17 4.31 4.04 1.24
C TRP A 17 4.24 3.40 2.61
N ARG A 18 3.60 4.11 3.56
CA ARG A 18 3.44 3.65 4.94
C ARG A 18 1.98 3.34 5.24
N LEU A 19 1.75 2.24 5.95
CA LEU A 19 0.41 1.83 6.39
C LEU A 19 -0.10 2.86 7.40
N ILE A 20 -1.30 3.39 7.18
CA ILE A 20 -1.94 4.36 8.08
C ILE A 20 -3.19 3.80 8.76
N ALA A 21 -3.88 2.85 8.13
CA ALA A 21 -5.07 2.22 8.66
C ALA A 21 -5.27 0.85 8.04
N GLN A 22 -5.92 -0.05 8.77
CA GLN A 22 -6.33 -1.35 8.26
C GLN A 22 -7.73 -1.69 8.79
N LYS A 23 -8.61 -2.15 7.90
CA LYS A 23 -9.93 -2.70 8.25
C LYS A 23 -10.12 -4.04 7.56
N GLY A 24 -10.05 -5.12 8.34
CA GLY A 24 -10.02 -6.48 7.80
C GLY A 24 -8.82 -6.68 6.87
N SER A 25 -9.10 -7.15 5.66
CA SER A 25 -8.08 -7.38 4.63
C SER A 25 -7.64 -6.12 3.88
N HIS A 26 -8.40 -5.02 3.99
CA HIS A 26 -8.08 -3.76 3.31
C HIS A 26 -7.08 -2.95 4.14
N ARG A 27 -6.00 -2.53 3.50
CA ARG A 27 -4.88 -1.78 4.07
C ARG A 27 -4.75 -0.46 3.34
N GLN A 28 -4.83 0.64 4.07
CA GLN A 28 -4.66 1.98 3.53
C GLN A 28 -3.24 2.49 3.79
N PHE A 29 -2.64 3.05 2.75
CA PHE A 29 -1.28 3.56 2.77
C PHE A 29 -1.23 5.05 2.38
N LYS A 30 -0.25 5.76 2.93
CA LYS A 30 0.07 7.16 2.58
C LYS A 30 1.56 7.27 2.25
N HIS A 31 1.89 8.12 1.29
CA HIS A 31 3.26 8.49 0.99
C HIS A 31 3.57 9.87 1.60
N PRO A 32 4.79 10.11 2.14
CA PRO A 32 5.14 11.41 2.71
C PRO A 32 5.13 12.56 1.70
N THR A 33 5.50 12.29 0.44
CA THR A 33 5.63 13.32 -0.61
C THR A 33 4.61 13.21 -1.74
N LYS A 34 3.93 12.07 -1.90
CA LYS A 34 2.96 11.86 -3.00
C LYS A 34 1.56 12.08 -2.44
N PRO A 35 0.73 12.93 -3.06
CA PRO A 35 -0.62 13.20 -2.58
C PRO A 35 -1.52 11.96 -2.75
N GLY A 36 -2.51 11.85 -1.87
CA GLY A 36 -3.51 10.77 -1.92
C GLY A 36 -3.24 9.61 -0.96
N ARG A 37 -4.09 8.58 -1.09
CA ARG A 37 -4.06 7.33 -0.31
C ARG A 37 -4.23 6.16 -1.25
N VAL A 38 -3.49 5.08 -1.00
CA VAL A 38 -3.60 3.82 -1.75
C VAL A 38 -4.22 2.78 -0.84
N THR A 39 -5.26 2.09 -1.31
CA THR A 39 -5.86 0.96 -0.58
C THR A 39 -5.50 -0.34 -1.30
N ILE A 40 -4.95 -1.30 -0.55
CA ILE A 40 -4.58 -2.64 -1.03
C ILE A 40 -5.29 -3.68 -0.16
#